data_AF-A0A9W6LZP8-F1
#
_entry.id   AF-A0A9W6LZP8-F1
#
_cell.length_a   1.000
_cell.length_b   1.000
_cell.length_c   1.000
_cell.angle_alpha   90.00
_cell.angle_beta   90.00
_cell.angle_gamma   90.00
#
_symmetry.space_group_name_H-M   'P 1'
#
loop_
_entity.id
_entity.type
_entity.pdbx_description
1 polymer ?
#
loop_
_entity_poly.entity_id
_entity_poly.type
_entity_poly.pdbx_seq_one_letter_code
_entity_poly.pdbx_strand_id
1 'polypeptide(L)'
;MASFIFIYRAGPDPVPADRVAENREAWRAWNIALQEDYGIRVAGGKLVTSSGVSEYSGDVRGASMVEFESMDAAVEVATRSPNLAFGGSVEVLEEFGTSR
;
A
#
# COMPACT_ATOMS: atom_id res chain seq x y z
N MET A 1 -8.97 -4.38 -18.17
CA MET A 1 -8.24 -3.64 -17.12
C MET A 1 -7.00 -4.43 -16.79
N ALA A 2 -5.93 -3.78 -16.37
CA ALA A 2 -4.74 -4.46 -15.89
C ALA A 2 -4.81 -4.60 -14.37
N SER A 3 -4.30 -5.71 -13.85
CA SER A 3 -4.15 -5.92 -12.42
C SER A 3 -2.92 -5.15 -11.92
N PHE A 4 -3.02 -4.55 -10.75
CA PHE A 4 -1.93 -3.85 -10.10
C PHE A 4 -1.78 -4.33 -8.65
N ILE A 5 -0.53 -4.42 -8.20
CA ILE A 5 -0.18 -4.60 -6.80
C ILE A 5 0.18 -3.23 -6.25
N PHE A 6 -0.51 -2.82 -5.19
CA PHE A 6 -0.13 -1.65 -4.41
C PHE A 6 0.51 -2.12 -3.11
N ILE A 7 1.74 -1.71 -2.82
CA ILE A 7 2.42 -2.00 -1.54
C ILE A 7 2.55 -0.72 -0.74
N TYR A 8 1.95 -0.69 0.45
CA TYR A 8 1.94 0.50 1.32
C TYR A 8 3.02 0.40 2.36
N ARG A 9 3.93 1.37 2.37
CA ARG A 9 4.95 1.50 3.42
C ARG A 9 4.64 2.68 4.32
N ALA A 10 4.84 2.50 5.62
CA ALA A 10 4.76 3.60 6.57
C ALA A 10 5.99 4.49 6.45
N GLY A 11 5.76 5.78 6.66
CA GLY A 11 6.84 6.73 6.81
C GLY A 11 7.41 6.76 8.22
N PRO A 12 8.41 7.62 8.45
CA PRO A 12 9.05 7.77 9.75
C PRO A 12 8.12 8.42 10.78
N ASP A 13 7.10 9.16 10.34
CA ASP A 13 6.25 9.95 11.22
C ASP A 13 5.07 9.12 11.75
N PRO A 14 4.94 8.94 13.07
CA PRO A 14 3.76 8.31 13.63
C PRO A 14 2.55 9.23 13.47
N VAL A 15 1.37 8.64 13.29
CA VAL A 15 0.11 9.40 13.30
C VAL A 15 -0.10 9.98 14.70
N PRO A 16 -0.23 11.31 14.85
CA PRO A 16 -0.52 11.94 16.14
C PRO A 16 -1.81 11.40 16.77
N ALA A 17 -1.85 11.29 18.10
CA ALA A 17 -2.96 10.65 18.81
C ALA A 17 -4.32 11.32 18.54
N ASP A 18 -4.33 12.64 18.40
CA ASP A 18 -5.49 13.47 18.06
C ASP A 18 -5.94 13.35 16.59
N ARG A 19 -5.04 12.88 15.70
CA ARG A 19 -5.31 12.67 14.26
C ARG A 19 -5.70 11.23 13.91
N VAL A 20 -5.69 10.30 14.88
CA VAL A 20 -5.95 8.87 14.62
C VAL A 20 -7.34 8.63 14.02
N ALA A 21 -8.38 9.33 14.50
CA ALA A 21 -9.74 9.17 14.00
C ALA A 21 -9.88 9.63 12.55
N GLU A 22 -9.40 10.83 12.24
CA GLU A 22 -9.37 11.39 10.89
C GLU A 22 -8.56 10.51 9.93
N ASN A 23 -7.36 10.08 10.35
CA ASN A 23 -6.54 9.18 9.53
C ASN A 23 -7.28 7.87 9.23
N ARG A 24 -7.99 7.28 10.21
CA ARG A 24 -8.81 6.08 9.97
C ARG A 24 -9.93 6.33 8.95
N GLU A 25 -10.55 7.50 8.96
CA GLU A 25 -11.58 7.86 7.97
C GLU A 25 -10.97 8.06 6.57
N ALA A 26 -9.82 8.73 6.47
CA ALA A 26 -9.09 8.87 5.21
C ALA A 26 -8.72 7.50 4.62
N TRP A 27 -8.27 6.54 5.45
CA TRP A 27 -8.02 5.17 5.02
C TRP A 27 -9.28 4.45 4.52
N ARG A 28 -10.43 4.62 5.18
CA ARG A 28 -11.70 4.04 4.69
C ARG A 28 -12.08 4.62 3.33
N ALA A 29 -12.04 5.95 3.19
CA ALA A 29 -12.40 6.62 1.95
C ALA A 29 -11.49 6.20 0.79
N TRP A 30 -10.19 6.11 1.05
CA TRP A 30 -9.22 5.69 0.06
C TRP A 30 -9.40 4.23 -0.35
N ASN A 31 -9.62 3.32 0.61
CA ASN A 31 -9.89 1.90 0.30
C ASN A 31 -11.16 1.72 -0.55
N ILE A 32 -12.19 2.54 -0.35
CA ILE A 32 -13.40 2.55 -1.20
C ILE A 32 -13.03 3.00 -2.62
N ALA A 33 -12.21 4.05 -2.74
CA ALA A 33 -11.78 4.57 -4.05
C ALA A 33 -10.86 3.60 -4.81
N LEU A 34 -10.07 2.80 -4.09
CA LEU A 34 -9.25 1.73 -4.65
C LEU A 34 -10.06 0.62 -5.32
N GLN A 35 -11.34 0.46 -4.94
CA GLN A 35 -12.17 -0.67 -5.38
C GLN A 35 -11.44 -2.01 -5.22
N GLU A 36 -10.87 -2.20 -4.03
CA GLU A 36 -9.97 -3.32 -3.75
C GLU A 36 -10.64 -4.67 -3.97
N ASP A 37 -10.06 -5.49 -4.86
CA ASP A 37 -10.48 -6.88 -5.05
C ASP A 37 -10.01 -7.75 -3.88
N TYR A 38 -8.78 -7.50 -3.42
CA TYR A 38 -8.19 -8.21 -2.30
C TYR A 38 -7.15 -7.39 -1.55
N GLY A 39 -7.35 -7.24 -0.24
CA GLY A 39 -6.48 -6.50 0.68
C GLY A 39 -5.86 -7.32 1.77
N ILE A 40 -4.57 -7.10 2.02
CA ILE A 40 -3.79 -7.78 3.06
C ILE A 40 -3.23 -6.76 4.02
N ARG A 41 -3.59 -6.87 5.31
CA ARG A 41 -2.91 -6.16 6.40
C ARG A 41 -1.84 -7.07 6.99
N VAL A 42 -0.64 -6.54 7.22
CA VAL A 42 0.44 -7.32 7.84
C VAL A 42 0.51 -7.06 9.34
N ALA A 43 0.87 -8.09 10.12
CA ALA A 43 1.02 -8.01 11.58
C ALA A 43 2.50 -8.00 12.04
N GLY A 44 3.45 -7.98 11.08
CA GLY A 44 4.88 -8.21 11.30
C GLY A 44 5.41 -9.28 10.35
N GLY A 45 6.65 -9.74 10.55
CA GLY A 45 7.21 -10.79 9.71
C GLY A 45 8.68 -11.07 9.95
N LYS A 46 9.27 -11.84 9.05
CA LYS A 46 10.71 -12.09 8.96
C LYS A 46 11.25 -11.53 7.64
N LEU A 47 12.47 -11.04 7.66
CA LEU A 47 13.25 -10.77 6.45
C LEU A 47 14.13 -12.00 6.17
N VAL A 48 14.00 -12.58 4.98
CA VAL A 48 14.82 -13.71 4.53
C VAL A 48 15.77 -13.21 3.45
N THR A 49 17.06 -13.47 3.62
CA THR A 49 18.14 -13.12 2.68
C THR A 49 19.03 -14.32 2.44
N SER A 50 19.93 -14.24 1.46
CA SER A 50 20.97 -15.27 1.27
C SER A 50 21.90 -15.42 2.49
N SER A 51 22.03 -14.37 3.31
CA SER A 51 22.84 -14.35 4.52
C SER A 51 22.11 -14.85 5.78
N GLY A 52 20.79 -15.06 5.74
CA GLY A 52 20.02 -15.56 6.88
C GLY A 52 18.65 -14.92 7.03
N VAL A 53 18.05 -15.15 8.21
CA VAL A 53 16.70 -14.71 8.57
C VAL A 53 16.76 -13.74 9.76
N SER A 54 16.10 -12.59 9.67
CA SER A 54 15.98 -11.59 10.75
C SER A 54 14.54 -11.16 10.97
N GLU A 55 14.28 -10.43 12.06
CA GLU A 55 12.97 -9.78 12.24
C GLU A 55 12.74 -8.76 11.13
N TYR A 56 11.49 -8.66 10.69
CA TYR A 56 11.10 -7.63 9.76
C TYR A 56 11.05 -6.25 10.43
N SER A 57 11.58 -5.23 9.76
CA SER A 57 11.68 -3.85 10.28
C SER A 57 10.35 -3.11 10.39
N GLY A 58 9.27 -3.63 9.79
CA GLY A 58 7.91 -3.14 10.00
C GLY A 58 7.49 -1.94 9.15
N ASP A 59 8.14 -1.69 8.02
CA ASP A 59 7.81 -0.59 7.11
C ASP A 59 6.59 -0.91 6.23
N VAL A 60 6.51 -2.08 5.60
CA VAL A 60 5.27 -2.52 4.88
C VAL A 60 4.12 -2.67 5.87
N ARG A 61 2.99 -2.02 5.55
CA ARG A 61 1.73 -2.06 6.31
C ARG A 61 0.68 -2.97 5.67
N GLY A 62 0.81 -3.22 4.39
CA GLY A 62 -0.08 -4.08 3.65
C GLY A 62 0.17 -4.02 2.16
N ALA A 63 -0.60 -4.80 1.44
CA ALA A 63 -0.68 -4.74 0.00
C ALA A 63 -2.11 -4.99 -0.47
N SER A 64 -2.42 -4.54 -1.67
CA SER A 64 -3.70 -4.78 -2.33
C SER A 64 -3.50 -5.21 -3.77
N MET A 65 -4.38 -6.08 -4.23
CA MET A 65 -4.59 -6.34 -5.66
C MET A 65 -5.82 -5.57 -6.11
N VAL A 66 -5.66 -4.80 -7.19
CA VAL A 66 -6.66 -3.88 -7.72
C VAL A 66 -6.62 -3.84 -9.24
N GLU A 67 -7.74 -3.51 -9.89
CA GLU A 67 -7.81 -3.34 -11.33
C GLU A 67 -7.93 -1.86 -11.74
N PHE A 68 -7.12 -1.44 -12.71
CA PHE A 68 -7.21 -0.11 -13.31
C PHE A 68 -7.12 -0.18 -14.84
N GLU A 69 -7.59 0.88 -15.51
CA GLU A 69 -7.51 0.98 -16.97
C GLU A 69 -6.08 1.24 -17.47
N SER A 70 -5.21 1.84 -16.65
CA SER A 70 -3.83 2.18 -16.98
C SER A 70 -2.99 2.47 -15.73
N MET A 71 -1.67 2.51 -15.90
CA MET A 71 -0.73 2.97 -14.87
C MET A 71 -1.05 4.37 -14.37
N ASP A 72 -1.40 5.30 -15.26
CA ASP A 72 -1.71 6.69 -14.87
C ASP A 72 -2.96 6.76 -13.97
N ALA A 73 -3.99 5.99 -14.29
CA ALA A 73 -5.20 5.90 -13.45
C ALA A 73 -4.90 5.28 -12.07
N ALA A 74 -4.05 4.25 -12.03
CA ALA A 74 -3.60 3.64 -10.78
C ALA A 74 -2.80 4.63 -9.92
N VAL A 75 -1.86 5.37 -10.53
CA VAL A 75 -1.04 6.39 -9.86
C VAL A 75 -1.91 7.54 -9.34
N GLU A 76 -2.91 8.00 -10.10
CA GLU A 76 -3.83 9.04 -9.65
C GLU A 76 -4.48 8.66 -8.31
N VAL A 77 -4.96 7.42 -8.18
CA VAL A 77 -5.53 6.93 -6.92
C VAL A 77 -4.46 6.75 -5.84
N ALA A 78 -3.28 6.22 -6.20
CA ALA A 78 -2.17 6.01 -5.25
C ALA A 78 -1.68 7.31 -4.60
N THR A 79 -1.61 8.42 -5.35
CA THR A 79 -1.17 9.74 -4.84
C THR A 79 -2.09 10.32 -3.76
N ARG A 80 -3.28 9.74 -3.56
CA ARG A 80 -4.23 10.11 -2.52
C ARG A 80 -4.13 9.24 -1.28
N SER A 81 -3.16 8.34 -1.20
CA SER A 81 -3.02 7.44 -0.06
C SER A 81 -2.75 8.22 1.24
N PRO A 82 -3.46 7.92 2.35
CA PRO A 82 -3.28 8.65 3.60
C PRO A 82 -1.88 8.49 4.21
N ASN A 83 -1.14 7.42 3.90
CA ASN A 83 0.22 7.23 4.44
C ASN A 83 1.21 8.29 3.94
N LEU A 84 0.96 8.90 2.77
CA LEU A 84 1.83 9.91 2.18
C LEU A 84 1.93 11.17 3.07
N ALA A 85 0.86 11.50 3.79
CA ALA A 85 0.83 12.62 4.73
C ALA A 85 1.79 12.46 5.93
N PHE A 86 2.27 11.23 6.16
CA PHE A 86 3.17 10.87 7.26
C PHE A 86 4.51 10.32 6.73
N GLY A 87 4.89 10.72 5.52
CA GLY A 87 6.15 10.34 4.87
C GLY A 87 6.19 8.89 4.38
N GLY A 88 5.04 8.22 4.28
CA GLY A 88 4.93 6.87 3.73
C GLY A 88 5.02 6.86 2.21
N SER A 89 4.92 5.66 1.63
CA SER A 89 4.96 5.46 0.18
C SER A 89 3.99 4.38 -0.28
N VAL A 90 3.64 4.43 -1.56
CA VAL A 90 2.89 3.38 -2.25
C VAL A 90 3.70 2.96 -3.47
N GLU A 91 4.12 1.70 -3.53
CA GLU A 91 4.64 1.12 -4.77
C GLU A 91 3.44 0.71 -5.62
N VAL A 92 3.37 1.19 -6.87
CA VAL A 92 2.34 0.84 -7.86
C VAL A 92 2.98 -0.04 -8.91
N LEU A 93 2.60 -1.32 -8.95
CA LEU A 93 3.25 -2.33 -9.78
C LEU A 93 2.19 -2.99 -10.66
N GLU A 94 2.33 -2.88 -11.98
CA GLU A 94 1.46 -3.61 -12.91
C GLU A 94 1.81 -5.10 -12.89
N GLU A 95 0.79 -5.96 -12.86
CA GLU A 95 0.97 -7.38 -13.09
C GLU A 95 1.60 -7.59 -14.46
N PHE A 96 2.62 -8.46 -14.52
CA PHE A 96 3.23 -8.80 -15.79
C PHE A 96 2.22 -9.59 -16.66
N GLY A 97 1.59 -8.91 -17.61
CA GLY A 97 0.70 -9.52 -18.59
C GLY A 97 1.45 -10.53 -19.46
N THR A 98 0.89 -11.73 -19.65
CA THR A 98 1.45 -12.78 -20.54
C THR A 98 1.17 -12.55 -22.02
N SER A 99 0.80 -11.33 -22.43
CA SER A 99 0.51 -10.99 -23.82
C SER A 99 1.80 -10.92 -24.64
N ARG A 100 2.15 -12.05 -25.28
CA ARG A 100 2.94 -12.10 -26.53
C ARG A 100 2.11 -11.64 -27.71
#